data_AF-A0A6G2D565-F1
#
_entry.id   AF-A0A6G2D565-F1
#
_cell.length_a   1.000
_cell.length_b   1.000
_cell.length_c   1.000
_cell.angle_alpha   90.00
_cell.angle_beta   90.00
_cell.angle_gamma   90.00
#
_symmetry.space_group_name_H-M   'P 1'
#
loop_
_entity.id
_entity.type
_entity.pdbx_description
1 polymer ?
#
loop_
_entity_poly.entity_id
_entity_poly.type
_entity_poly.pdbx_seq_one_letter_code
_entity_poly.pdbx_strand_id
1 'polypeptide(L)'
;MYYRLKNGLIQIRVEITLGKYQDQLLHLEKKLESGLYCELTYKELKDSYVEYTLLYDTIASRISIDEVEAKDGKLRLMKNVWWEYDKLPHMLIAGGTGGGKTYFILTLIEALLHTDSKLYILDPKNADLADLGSVMANVYYRKEDLLSCIETFYEEMMKRSEEMKQMKNYKTGKNYAYLGLPAHFLIFDEYVAFMEMLGTKKTPQL
;
A
#
# COMPACT_ATOMS: atom_id res chain seq x y z
N MET A 1 8.80 6.91 -31.27
CA MET A 1 8.00 6.81 -30.02
C MET A 1 6.98 5.71 -30.20
N TYR A 2 6.91 4.77 -29.26
CA TYR A 2 5.96 3.65 -29.26
C TYR A 2 5.10 3.71 -28.00
N TYR A 3 3.82 3.37 -28.10
CA TYR A 3 2.95 3.28 -26.93
C TYR A 3 2.13 1.99 -26.90
N ARG A 4 1.74 1.57 -25.69
CA ARG A 4 0.85 0.43 -25.45
C ARG A 4 -0.08 0.73 -24.28
N LEU A 5 -1.38 0.52 -24.45
CA LEU A 5 -2.36 0.50 -23.36
C LEU A 5 -2.58 -0.96 -22.93
N LYS A 6 -2.38 -1.25 -21.64
CA LYS A 6 -2.67 -2.57 -21.06
C LYS A 6 -3.09 -2.41 -19.60
N ASN A 7 -4.21 -3.01 -19.21
CA ASN A 7 -4.72 -2.98 -17.84
C ASN A 7 -4.79 -1.55 -17.26
N GLY A 8 -5.32 -0.59 -18.05
CA GLY A 8 -5.40 0.82 -17.68
C GLY A 8 -4.07 1.53 -17.40
N LEU A 9 -2.94 0.92 -17.79
CA LEU A 9 -1.63 1.56 -17.82
C LEU A 9 -1.26 1.89 -19.27
N ILE A 10 -0.88 3.12 -19.53
CA ILE A 10 -0.23 3.53 -20.77
C ILE A 10 1.28 3.40 -20.57
N GLN A 11 1.93 2.62 -21.41
CA GLN A 11 3.38 2.52 -21.47
C GLN A 11 3.85 3.27 -22.71
N ILE A 12 4.72 4.26 -22.56
CA ILE A 12 5.30 5.06 -23.64
C ILE A 12 6.81 4.86 -23.63
N ARG A 13 7.37 4.47 -24.77
CA ARG A 13 8.80 4.33 -24.99
C ARG A 13 9.29 5.38 -25.97
N VAL A 14 10.32 6.10 -25.57
CA VAL A 14 10.94 7.14 -26.38
C VAL A 14 12.41 6.84 -26.55
N GLU A 15 12.81 6.66 -27.80
CA GLU A 15 14.19 6.30 -28.16
C GLU A 15 15.16 7.43 -27.85
N ILE A 16 16.33 7.05 -27.35
CA ILE A 16 17.47 7.92 -27.08
C ILE A 16 18.31 8.00 -28.34
N THR A 17 18.29 9.15 -28.99
CA THR A 17 18.94 9.35 -30.30
C THR A 17 20.07 10.39 -30.28
N LEU A 18 20.47 10.87 -29.09
CA LEU A 18 21.46 11.96 -28.89
C LEU A 18 21.16 13.22 -29.74
N GLY A 19 19.92 13.35 -30.22
CA GLY A 19 19.50 14.43 -31.09
C GLY A 19 19.18 15.71 -30.32
N LYS A 20 18.95 16.79 -31.07
CA LYS A 20 18.61 18.13 -30.53
C LYS A 20 17.44 18.14 -29.53
N TYR A 21 16.54 17.16 -29.57
CA TYR A 21 15.34 17.08 -28.74
C TYR A 21 15.45 16.06 -27.59
N GLN A 22 16.60 15.40 -27.41
CA GLN A 22 16.85 14.38 -26.40
C GLN A 22 16.36 14.79 -25.01
N ASP A 23 16.78 15.96 -24.52
CA ASP A 23 16.41 16.42 -23.17
C ASP A 23 14.90 16.58 -23.00
N GLN A 24 14.19 17.09 -24.02
CA GLN A 24 12.74 17.23 -23.96
C GLN A 24 12.03 15.88 -23.92
N LEU A 25 12.57 14.90 -24.67
CA LEU A 25 12.04 13.53 -24.74
C LEU A 25 12.34 12.73 -23.47
N LEU A 26 13.40 13.08 -22.74
CA LEU A 26 13.73 12.55 -21.41
C LEU A 26 12.86 13.15 -20.29
N HIS A 27 12.14 14.25 -20.55
CA HIS A 27 11.35 14.97 -19.56
C HIS A 27 9.90 15.22 -20.02
N LEU A 28 9.21 14.15 -20.45
CA LEU A 28 7.83 14.21 -20.94
C LEU A 28 6.76 14.12 -19.85
N GLU A 29 7.11 13.92 -18.58
CA GLU A 29 6.18 13.59 -17.48
C GLU A 29 4.99 14.55 -17.46
N LYS A 30 5.24 15.85 -17.24
CA LYS A 30 4.20 16.86 -17.14
C LYS A 30 3.34 16.99 -18.41
N LYS A 31 3.94 16.78 -19.59
CA LYS A 31 3.24 16.86 -20.88
C LYS A 31 2.31 15.67 -21.07
N LEU A 32 2.76 14.48 -20.67
CA LEU A 32 1.95 13.27 -20.75
C LEU A 32 0.80 13.31 -19.73
N GLU A 33 1.08 13.72 -18.50
CA GLU A 33 0.08 13.81 -17.44
C GLU A 33 -1.03 14.81 -17.79
N SER A 34 -0.66 16.03 -18.21
CA SER A 34 -1.63 17.07 -18.59
C SER A 34 -2.30 16.82 -19.93
N GLY A 35 -1.58 16.26 -20.92
CA GLY A 35 -2.09 16.03 -22.26
C GLY A 35 -2.99 14.79 -22.38
N LEU A 36 -2.75 13.76 -21.57
CA LEU A 36 -3.50 12.51 -21.58
C LEU A 36 -4.42 12.35 -20.37
N TYR A 37 -4.45 13.31 -19.43
CA TYR A 37 -5.19 13.24 -18.17
C TYR A 37 -4.91 11.92 -17.42
N CYS A 38 -3.62 11.67 -17.18
CA CYS A 38 -3.11 10.46 -16.53
C CYS A 38 -2.08 10.82 -15.46
N GLU A 39 -1.69 9.85 -14.64
CA GLU A 39 -0.73 10.03 -13.56
C GLU A 39 0.51 9.18 -13.83
N LEU A 40 1.72 9.76 -13.77
CA LEU A 40 2.93 8.99 -13.95
C LEU A 40 3.16 8.08 -12.74
N THR A 41 3.21 6.77 -12.97
CA THR A 41 3.48 5.80 -11.91
C THR A 41 4.93 5.34 -11.89
N TYR A 42 5.59 5.32 -13.05
CA TYR A 42 6.96 4.83 -13.16
C TYR A 42 7.68 5.47 -14.35
N LYS A 43 8.97 5.77 -14.16
CA LYS A 43 9.88 6.21 -15.21
C LYS A 43 11.17 5.42 -15.10
N GLU A 44 11.63 4.87 -16.21
CA GLU A 44 12.88 4.10 -16.27
C GLU A 44 13.71 4.55 -17.47
N LEU A 45 14.99 4.81 -17.23
CA LEU A 45 15.97 5.05 -18.28
C LEU A 45 16.65 3.73 -18.62
N LYS A 46 16.57 3.32 -19.89
CA LYS A 46 17.25 2.14 -20.44
C LYS A 46 18.28 2.59 -21.47
N ASP A 47 19.17 1.68 -21.86
CA ASP A 47 20.32 1.97 -22.74
C ASP A 47 19.94 2.66 -24.05
N SER A 48 18.76 2.36 -24.62
CA SER A 48 18.31 2.89 -25.91
C SER A 48 16.99 3.67 -25.85
N TYR A 49 16.32 3.72 -24.71
CA TYR A 49 15.04 4.43 -24.58
C TYR A 49 14.71 4.79 -23.14
N VAL A 50 13.88 5.81 -22.96
CA VAL A 50 13.17 6.07 -21.70
C VAL A 50 11.76 5.46 -21.78
N GLU A 51 11.33 4.82 -20.70
CA GLU A 51 9.99 4.26 -20.54
C GLU A 51 9.21 5.06 -19.50
N TYR A 52 8.01 5.50 -19.87
CA TYR A 52 7.03 6.11 -18.98
C TYR A 52 5.85 5.15 -18.83
N THR A 53 5.50 4.80 -17.60
CA THR A 53 4.25 4.08 -17.29
C THR A 53 3.32 5.03 -16.57
N LEU A 54 2.10 5.19 -17.11
CA LEU A 54 1.11 6.14 -16.63
C LEU A 54 -0.20 5.42 -16.32
N LEU A 55 -0.81 5.74 -15.19
CA LEU A 55 -2.14 5.30 -14.81
C LEU A 55 -3.18 6.15 -15.54
N TYR A 56 -3.94 5.51 -16.42
CA TYR A 56 -4.90 6.17 -17.28
C TYR A 56 -6.33 6.01 -16.75
N ASP A 57 -7.15 7.05 -16.98
CA ASP A 57 -8.58 7.09 -16.67
C ASP A 57 -8.90 6.68 -15.23
N THR A 58 -8.32 7.42 -14.27
CA THR A 58 -8.50 7.17 -12.84
C THR A 58 -9.94 7.38 -12.38
N ILE A 59 -10.73 8.20 -13.10
CA ILE A 59 -12.13 8.46 -12.78
C ILE A 59 -13.01 7.30 -13.22
N ALA A 60 -12.95 6.85 -14.48
CA ALA A 60 -13.79 5.74 -14.92
C ALA A 60 -13.33 4.41 -14.33
N SER A 61 -12.09 4.34 -13.84
CA SER A 61 -11.54 3.17 -13.15
C SER A 61 -11.90 3.09 -11.67
N ARG A 62 -12.62 4.08 -11.12
CA ARG A 62 -13.17 3.98 -9.75
C ARG A 62 -14.12 2.80 -9.63
N ILE A 63 -14.12 2.23 -8.45
CA ILE A 63 -15.01 1.16 -8.00
C ILE A 63 -15.70 1.63 -6.72
N SER A 64 -16.88 1.12 -6.44
CA SER A 64 -17.55 1.36 -5.16
C SER A 64 -16.94 0.50 -4.05
N ILE A 65 -17.28 0.81 -2.79
CA ILE A 65 -16.75 0.08 -1.62
C ILE A 65 -17.10 -1.40 -1.69
N ASP A 66 -18.33 -1.73 -2.11
CA ASP A 66 -18.82 -3.11 -2.28
C ASP A 66 -18.12 -3.90 -3.41
N GLU A 67 -17.40 -3.22 -4.30
CA GLU A 67 -16.57 -3.84 -5.34
C GLU A 67 -15.12 -4.09 -4.88
N VAL A 68 -14.73 -3.61 -3.69
CA VAL A 68 -13.40 -3.82 -3.10
C VAL A 68 -13.37 -5.20 -2.45
N GLU A 69 -12.72 -6.15 -3.12
CA GLU A 69 -12.58 -7.53 -2.64
C GLU A 69 -11.12 -7.84 -2.30
N ALA A 70 -10.89 -8.41 -1.11
CA ALA A 70 -9.62 -9.01 -0.72
C ALA A 70 -9.68 -10.53 -0.97
N LYS A 71 -8.83 -11.03 -1.86
CA LYS A 71 -8.82 -12.44 -2.25
C LYS A 71 -7.47 -12.85 -2.82
N ASP A 72 -7.02 -14.07 -2.48
CA ASP A 72 -5.80 -14.67 -3.01
C ASP A 72 -4.56 -13.76 -2.89
N GLY A 73 -4.39 -13.12 -1.73
CA GLY A 73 -3.18 -12.32 -1.46
C GLY A 73 -3.18 -10.93 -2.10
N LYS A 74 -4.33 -10.46 -2.59
CA LYS A 74 -4.48 -9.17 -3.26
C LYS A 74 -5.81 -8.50 -2.93
N LEU A 75 -5.84 -7.17 -2.98
CA LEU A 75 -7.02 -6.36 -2.73
C LEU A 75 -7.24 -5.41 -3.91
N ARG A 76 -8.45 -5.39 -4.47
CA ARG A 76 -8.79 -4.55 -5.63
C ARG A 76 -9.05 -3.11 -5.20
N LEU A 77 -8.20 -2.18 -5.61
CA LEU A 77 -8.34 -0.75 -5.26
C LEU A 77 -9.10 0.04 -6.33
N MET A 78 -8.98 -0.37 -7.59
CA MET A 78 -9.64 0.21 -8.75
C MET A 78 -9.90 -0.90 -9.77
N LYS A 79 -10.58 -0.60 -10.88
CA LYS A 79 -10.84 -1.60 -11.94
C LYS A 79 -9.57 -2.32 -12.38
N ASN A 80 -8.45 -1.60 -12.41
CA ASN A 80 -7.16 -2.02 -12.92
C ASN A 80 -6.00 -1.91 -11.91
N VAL A 81 -6.25 -1.46 -10.67
CA VAL A 81 -5.23 -1.33 -9.64
C VAL A 81 -5.49 -2.33 -8.52
N TRP A 82 -4.46 -3.07 -8.17
CA TRP A 82 -4.50 -4.08 -7.12
C TRP A 82 -3.34 -3.85 -6.16
N TRP A 83 -3.60 -3.99 -4.86
CA TRP A 83 -2.55 -4.15 -3.88
C TRP A 83 -2.31 -5.64 -3.67
N GLU A 84 -1.22 -6.18 -4.21
CA GLU A 84 -0.81 -7.57 -4.03
C GLU A 84 -0.05 -7.73 -2.70
N TYR A 85 -0.77 -7.69 -1.57
CA TYR A 85 -0.18 -7.67 -0.22
C TYR A 85 0.66 -8.91 0.11
N ASP A 86 0.46 -10.06 -0.53
CA ASP A 86 1.35 -11.21 -0.37
C ASP A 86 2.78 -10.96 -0.91
N LYS A 87 2.92 -10.06 -1.89
CA LYS A 87 4.19 -9.71 -2.54
C LYS A 87 4.75 -8.38 -2.04
N LEU A 88 3.88 -7.39 -1.84
CA LEU A 88 4.20 -6.04 -1.36
C LEU A 88 3.42 -5.80 -0.05
N PRO A 89 3.89 -6.34 1.09
CA PRO A 89 3.10 -6.45 2.32
C PRO A 89 2.91 -5.14 3.08
N HIS A 90 3.55 -4.06 2.65
CA HIS A 90 3.49 -2.77 3.31
C HIS A 90 2.91 -1.72 2.38
N MET A 91 2.00 -0.91 2.92
CA MET A 91 1.39 0.22 2.22
C MET A 91 1.55 1.48 3.08
N LEU A 92 1.99 2.56 2.44
CA LEU A 92 1.94 3.90 3.02
C LEU A 92 0.80 4.67 2.36
N ILE A 93 -0.10 5.23 3.17
CA ILE A 93 -1.22 6.05 2.69
C ILE A 93 -0.92 7.50 3.08
N ALA A 94 -0.83 8.38 2.08
CA ALA A 94 -0.54 9.80 2.27
C ALA A 94 -1.58 10.68 1.56
N GLY A 95 -1.80 11.89 2.08
CA GLY A 95 -2.79 12.82 1.56
C GLY A 95 -3.14 13.90 2.58
N GLY A 96 -3.70 15.01 2.12
CA GLY A 96 -4.15 16.10 3.00
C GLY A 96 -5.36 15.72 3.87
N THR A 97 -5.70 16.58 4.82
CA THR A 97 -6.99 16.50 5.54
C THR A 97 -8.13 16.62 4.54
N GLY A 98 -9.19 15.81 4.71
CA GLY A 98 -10.30 15.76 3.77
C GLY A 98 -10.03 14.99 2.47
N GLY A 99 -8.82 14.46 2.27
CA GLY A 99 -8.45 13.68 1.08
C GLY A 99 -8.99 12.25 1.04
N GLY A 100 -9.82 11.84 2.01
CA GLY A 100 -10.43 10.50 2.04
C GLY A 100 -9.57 9.38 2.63
N LYS A 101 -8.43 9.68 3.27
CA LYS A 101 -7.52 8.66 3.85
C LYS A 101 -8.24 7.71 4.81
N THR A 102 -8.98 8.25 5.79
CA THR A 102 -9.69 7.45 6.79
C THR A 102 -10.75 6.56 6.15
N TYR A 103 -11.53 7.10 5.21
CA TYR A 103 -12.49 6.31 4.42
C TYR A 103 -11.82 5.20 3.60
N PHE A 104 -10.64 5.49 3.04
CA PHE A 104 -9.87 4.48 2.32
C PHE A 104 -9.40 3.36 3.27
N ILE A 105 -8.88 3.70 4.46
CA ILE A 105 -8.50 2.71 5.48
C ILE A 105 -9.71 1.87 5.93
N LEU A 106 -10.86 2.52 6.20
CA LEU A 106 -12.11 1.81 6.53
C LEU A 106 -12.54 0.85 5.43
N THR A 107 -12.37 1.24 4.16
CA THR A 107 -12.66 0.38 3.00
C THR A 107 -11.72 -0.83 2.95
N LEU A 108 -10.42 -0.64 3.27
CA LEU A 108 -9.48 -1.77 3.39
C LEU A 108 -9.87 -2.72 4.52
N ILE A 109 -10.25 -2.17 5.69
CA ILE A 109 -10.68 -2.95 6.85
C ILE A 109 -11.92 -3.78 6.49
N GLU A 110 -12.94 -3.15 5.90
CA GLU A 110 -14.18 -3.81 5.49
C GLU A 110 -13.91 -4.99 4.55
N ALA A 111 -13.12 -4.77 3.50
CA ALA A 111 -12.77 -5.82 2.54
C ALA A 111 -11.96 -6.97 3.19
N LEU A 112 -11.05 -6.65 4.12
CA LEU A 112 -10.24 -7.64 4.81
C LEU A 112 -11.03 -8.45 5.85
N LEU A 113 -12.09 -7.88 6.44
CA LEU A 113 -12.98 -8.58 7.38
C LEU A 113 -13.75 -9.74 6.72
N HIS A 114 -13.90 -9.73 5.40
CA HIS A 114 -14.47 -10.85 4.63
C HIS A 114 -13.49 -12.01 4.38
N THR A 115 -12.30 -11.96 4.97
CA THR A 115 -11.26 -13.00 4.85
C THR A 115 -10.94 -13.64 6.20
N ASP A 116 -10.00 -14.59 6.24
CA ASP A 116 -9.46 -15.15 7.48
C ASP A 116 -8.34 -14.28 8.10
N SER A 117 -8.13 -13.08 7.57
CA SER A 117 -7.09 -12.15 8.02
C SER A 117 -7.33 -11.70 9.46
N LYS A 118 -6.25 -11.54 10.22
CA LYS A 118 -6.29 -10.91 11.55
C LYS A 118 -5.92 -9.44 11.43
N LEU A 119 -6.77 -8.57 11.97
CA LEU A 119 -6.58 -7.12 11.93
C LEU A 119 -6.26 -6.60 13.34
N TYR A 120 -5.34 -5.65 13.40
CA TYR A 120 -4.99 -4.87 14.58
C TYR A 120 -5.01 -3.41 14.16
N ILE A 121 -5.86 -2.60 14.79
CA ILE A 121 -6.15 -1.22 14.40
C ILE A 121 -5.64 -0.30 15.49
N LEU A 122 -4.82 0.66 15.09
CA LEU A 122 -4.14 1.61 15.97
C LEU A 122 -4.56 3.02 15.58
N ASP A 123 -5.29 3.69 16.48
CA ASP A 123 -5.78 5.06 16.27
C ASP A 123 -5.28 5.98 17.39
N PRO A 124 -4.09 6.57 17.27
CA PRO A 124 -3.50 7.45 18.29
C PRO A 124 -4.29 8.74 18.50
N LYS A 125 -5.23 9.09 17.61
CA LYS A 125 -6.08 10.28 17.75
C LYS A 125 -7.37 9.99 18.50
N ASN A 126 -7.71 8.73 18.72
CA ASN A 126 -9.01 8.32 19.25
C ASN A 126 -10.16 8.96 18.44
N ALA A 127 -10.15 8.74 17.12
CA ALA A 127 -11.09 9.28 16.14
C ALA A 127 -11.93 8.15 15.52
N ASP A 128 -12.28 8.26 14.24
CA ASP A 128 -13.22 7.35 13.55
C ASP A 128 -12.83 5.87 13.62
N LEU A 129 -11.53 5.54 13.62
CA LEU A 129 -11.08 4.14 13.69
C LEU A 129 -11.17 3.56 15.10
N ALA A 130 -11.06 4.38 16.15
CA ALA A 130 -11.21 3.92 17.53
C ALA A 130 -12.64 3.41 17.83
N ASP A 131 -13.65 3.97 17.16
CA ASP A 131 -15.06 3.55 17.31
C ASP A 131 -15.32 2.10 16.87
N LEU A 132 -14.46 1.55 16.01
CA LEU A 132 -14.49 0.13 15.63
C LEU A 132 -14.28 -0.79 16.84
N GLY A 133 -13.70 -0.30 17.93
CA GLY A 133 -13.54 -1.05 19.18
C GLY A 133 -14.87 -1.51 19.82
N SER A 134 -15.99 -0.92 19.42
CA SER A 134 -17.33 -1.37 19.83
C SER A 134 -17.76 -2.69 19.19
N VAL A 135 -17.16 -3.04 18.04
CA VAL A 135 -17.53 -4.22 17.23
C VAL A 135 -16.34 -5.13 16.91
N MET A 136 -15.10 -4.70 17.21
CA MET A 136 -13.86 -5.42 16.98
C MET A 136 -12.97 -5.39 18.22
N ALA A 137 -12.31 -6.51 18.55
CA ALA A 137 -11.51 -6.62 19.77
C ALA A 137 -10.14 -5.92 19.69
N ASN A 138 -9.47 -5.96 18.54
CA ASN A 138 -8.07 -5.52 18.39
C ASN A 138 -7.99 -4.05 17.93
N VAL A 139 -8.65 -3.15 18.64
CA VAL A 139 -8.66 -1.71 18.34
C VAL A 139 -8.11 -0.95 19.54
N TYR A 140 -7.04 -0.18 19.32
CA TYR A 140 -6.29 0.46 20.39
C TYR A 140 -6.06 1.95 20.08
N TYR A 141 -6.25 2.79 21.09
CA TYR A 141 -6.04 4.24 20.98
C TYR A 141 -5.25 4.83 22.16
N ARG A 142 -5.14 4.10 23.28
CA ARG A 142 -4.36 4.54 24.45
C ARG A 142 -2.89 4.20 24.24
N LYS A 143 -2.01 5.10 24.69
CA LYS A 143 -0.56 5.00 24.48
C LYS A 143 0.02 3.65 24.90
N GLU A 144 -0.30 3.21 26.11
CA GLU A 144 0.23 1.96 26.67
C GLU A 144 -0.27 0.74 25.88
N ASP A 145 -1.56 0.74 25.51
CA ASP A 145 -2.18 -0.35 24.76
C ASP A 145 -1.64 -0.41 23.31
N LEU A 146 -1.44 0.75 22.67
CA LEU A 146 -0.81 0.88 21.35
C LEU A 146 0.60 0.27 21.36
N LEU A 147 1.43 0.66 22.34
CA LEU A 147 2.79 0.14 22.49
C LEU A 147 2.81 -1.37 22.71
N SER A 148 1.97 -1.86 23.63
CA SER A 148 1.84 -3.29 23.94
C SER A 148 1.37 -4.09 22.73
N CYS A 149 0.42 -3.56 21.95
CA CYS A 149 -0.03 -4.20 20.72
C CYS A 149 1.09 -4.33 19.69
N ILE A 150 1.91 -3.28 19.51
CA ILE A 150 3.03 -3.30 18.54
C ILE A 150 4.09 -4.32 18.96
N GLU A 151 4.44 -4.33 20.25
CA GLU A 151 5.40 -5.29 20.80
C GLU A 151 4.91 -6.73 20.64
N THR A 152 3.66 -6.99 21.03
CA THR A 152 3.02 -8.31 20.86
C THR A 152 2.96 -8.72 19.39
N PHE A 153 2.59 -7.80 18.48
CA PHE A 153 2.53 -8.09 17.05
C PHE A 153 3.92 -8.45 16.48
N TYR A 154 4.97 -7.77 16.94
CA TYR A 154 6.35 -8.08 16.57
C TYR A 154 6.79 -9.44 17.10
N GLU A 155 6.53 -9.75 18.37
CA GLU A 155 6.85 -11.06 18.96
C GLU A 155 6.12 -12.20 18.26
N GLU A 156 4.82 -12.05 17.98
CA GLU A 156 4.03 -13.01 17.22
C GLU A 156 4.58 -13.21 15.81
N MET A 157 4.98 -12.13 15.13
CA MET A 157 5.61 -12.21 13.81
C MET A 157 6.92 -13.03 13.86
N MET A 158 7.77 -12.77 14.85
CA MET A 158 9.04 -13.48 15.02
C MET A 158 8.81 -14.96 15.31
N LYS A 159 7.95 -15.27 16.28
CA LYS A 159 7.56 -16.64 16.63
C LYS A 159 6.98 -17.37 15.42
N ARG A 160 6.08 -16.72 14.69
CA ARG A 160 5.46 -17.28 13.48
C ARG A 160 6.50 -17.57 12.39
N SER A 161 7.51 -16.73 12.22
CA SER A 161 8.62 -16.95 11.29
C SER A 161 9.43 -18.20 11.64
N GLU A 162 9.66 -18.46 12.92
CA GLU A 162 10.34 -19.67 13.40
C GLU A 162 9.47 -20.92 13.21
N GLU A 163 8.19 -20.87 13.58
CA GLU A 163 7.24 -21.96 13.40
C GLU A 163 7.08 -22.34 11.92
N MET A 164 7.00 -21.34 11.02
CA MET A 164 6.92 -21.55 9.58
C MET A 164 8.09 -22.38 9.06
N LYS A 165 9.31 -22.19 9.58
CA LYS A 165 10.50 -22.98 9.18
C LYS A 165 10.43 -24.44 9.63
N GLN A 166 9.65 -24.74 10.65
CA GLN A 166 9.45 -26.10 11.17
C GLN A 166 8.30 -26.84 10.47
N MET A 167 7.49 -26.17 9.65
CA MET A 167 6.39 -26.80 8.93
C MET A 167 6.89 -27.76 7.84
N LYS A 168 6.26 -28.94 7.71
CA LYS A 168 6.67 -29.99 6.76
C LYS A 168 6.73 -29.52 5.29
N ASN A 169 5.88 -28.57 4.92
CA ASN A 169 5.79 -28.01 3.57
C ASN A 169 6.59 -26.71 3.40
N TYR A 170 7.45 -26.33 4.34
CA TYR A 170 8.28 -25.13 4.22
C TYR A 170 9.16 -25.17 2.97
N LYS A 171 9.27 -24.00 2.31
CA LYS A 171 10.15 -23.80 1.16
C LYS A 171 10.79 -22.41 1.24
N THR A 172 12.12 -22.37 1.16
CA THR A 172 12.87 -21.11 1.14
C THR A 172 12.38 -20.18 0.01
N GLY A 173 12.19 -18.91 0.33
CA GLY A 173 11.66 -17.90 -0.59
C GLY A 173 10.14 -17.91 -0.76
N LYS A 174 9.41 -18.76 -0.02
CA LYS A 174 7.95 -18.70 0.08
C LYS A 174 7.50 -18.01 1.37
N ASN A 175 6.31 -17.43 1.34
CA ASN A 175 5.72 -16.65 2.44
C ASN A 175 4.62 -17.46 3.17
N TYR A 176 3.93 -16.79 4.09
CA TYR A 176 2.84 -17.38 4.88
C TYR A 176 1.70 -17.95 4.01
N ALA A 177 1.39 -17.31 2.88
CA ALA A 177 0.29 -17.71 2.01
C ALA A 177 0.54 -19.06 1.34
N TYR A 178 1.79 -19.36 0.98
CA TYR A 178 2.18 -20.68 0.47
C TYR A 178 1.95 -21.81 1.51
N LEU A 179 2.02 -21.47 2.79
CA LEU A 179 1.76 -22.40 3.90
C LEU A 179 0.28 -22.44 4.30
N GLY A 180 -0.60 -21.70 3.61
CA GLY A 180 -2.03 -21.63 3.91
C GLY A 180 -2.32 -20.96 5.26
N LEU A 181 -1.45 -20.07 5.73
CA LEU A 181 -1.64 -19.35 6.98
C LEU A 181 -2.34 -18.00 6.72
N PRO A 182 -3.15 -17.47 7.66
CA PRO A 182 -3.89 -16.22 7.47
C PRO A 182 -2.99 -14.99 7.49
N ALA A 183 -3.29 -13.95 6.70
CA ALA A 183 -2.56 -12.69 6.77
C ALA A 183 -2.81 -11.97 8.11
N HIS A 184 -1.80 -11.31 8.68
CA HIS A 184 -1.96 -10.46 9.86
C HIS A 184 -1.62 -9.01 9.46
N PHE A 185 -2.54 -8.09 9.69
CA PHE A 185 -2.39 -6.66 9.36
C PHE A 185 -2.33 -5.82 10.62
N LEU A 186 -1.32 -4.95 10.68
CA LEU A 186 -1.21 -3.87 11.66
C LEU A 186 -1.50 -2.56 10.94
N ILE A 187 -2.64 -1.95 11.23
CA ILE A 187 -3.17 -0.76 10.56
C ILE A 187 -3.05 0.43 11.51
N PHE A 188 -2.31 1.45 11.09
CA PHE A 188 -2.17 2.70 11.83
C PHE A 188 -2.93 3.82 11.13
N ASP A 189 -3.79 4.53 11.85
CA ASP A 189 -4.14 5.90 11.46
C ASP A 189 -3.10 6.87 11.99
N GLU A 190 -2.84 7.92 11.21
CA GLU A 190 -1.91 9.01 11.51
C GLU A 190 -0.63 8.61 12.25
N TYR A 191 0.37 8.14 11.51
CA TYR A 191 1.70 7.84 12.04
C TYR A 191 2.34 9.01 12.81
N VAL A 192 2.12 10.25 12.36
CA VAL A 192 2.69 11.44 13.02
C VAL A 192 2.13 11.60 14.44
N ALA A 193 0.83 11.41 14.65
CA ALA A 193 0.20 11.50 15.96
C ALA A 193 0.73 10.42 16.91
N PHE A 194 0.99 9.20 16.40
CA PHE A 194 1.67 8.16 17.16
C PHE A 194 3.08 8.61 17.60
N MET A 195 3.89 9.17 16.68
CA MET A 195 5.24 9.65 17.00
C MET A 195 5.23 10.80 18.03
N GLU A 196 4.26 11.71 17.95
CA GLU A 196 4.07 12.78 18.93
C GLU A 196 3.71 12.21 20.32
N MET A 197 2.82 11.22 20.35
CA MET A 197 2.42 10.53 21.58
C MET A 197 3.58 9.80 22.26
N LEU A 198 4.52 9.24 21.49
CA LEU A 198 5.74 8.62 22.03
C LEU A 198 6.65 9.63 22.75
N GLY A 199 6.51 10.92 22.47
CA GLY A 199 7.40 11.96 22.94
C GLY A 199 8.69 11.94 22.12
N THR A 200 9.06 13.10 21.57
CA THR A 200 10.34 13.33 20.91
C THR A 200 11.51 12.99 21.86
N LYS A 201 12.02 11.75 21.79
CA LYS A 201 13.45 11.55 22.04
C LYS A 201 14.15 12.32 20.93
N LYS A 202 14.81 13.41 21.31
CA LYS A 202 15.77 14.13 20.46
C LYS A 202 16.56 13.10 19.66
N THR A 203 16.46 13.17 18.35
CA THR A 203 17.40 12.49 17.44
C THR A 203 18.81 12.82 17.93
N PRO A 204 19.70 11.86 18.22
CA PRO A 204 21.10 12.17 18.32
C PRO A 204 21.49 12.79 16.99
N GLN A 205 21.96 14.03 17.00
CA GLN A 205 22.61 14.63 15.84
C GLN A 205 23.77 13.70 15.47
N LEU A 206 23.68 13.09 14.30
CA LEU A 206 24.82 12.53 13.59
C LEU A 206 25.58 13.69 12.93
#